data_AF-A0A7J3MXD6-F1
#
_entry.id   AF-A0A7J3MXD6-F1
#
_cell.length_a   1.000
_cell.length_b   1.000
_cell.length_c   1.000
_cell.angle_alpha   90.00
_cell.angle_beta   90.00
_cell.angle_gamma   90.00
#
_symmetry.space_group_name_H-M   'P 1'
#
loop_
_entity.id
_entity.type
_entity.pdbx_description
1 polymer ?
#
loop_
_entity_poly.entity_id
_entity_poly.type
_entity_poly.pdbx_seq_one_letter_code
_entity_poly.pdbx_strand_id
1 'polypeptide(L)'
;MSLEMDPPSIYNSGFGGLERYVVDIMFSKNVEIIFRFSELHRFKPEEFSLLVVGPDEEIHDVEKIIDWVSKGGIAIVLDELNYTKPLMTRLGLSRGNMFNVIDVADCHFDGMQTKILVNVFTEVVSDNVDNLQQICRYNDIPIAVRIRYGRGMIVVVGDSSLVINDVYLKSPQWYRINSGFIRLLSMDRDIIIYEGSRRYSRITSAIIALVISNINNGIPDIINIVIGDSLMNRLISVIILMFVSVLYTVYRFGIPKYRIDESITFKYVERIDHQEFREKVRKGMLSWIKSIEK
;
A
#
# COMPACT_ATOMS: atom_id res chain seq x y z
N MET A 1 -21.92 -0.20 23.30
CA MET A 1 -20.48 -0.52 23.43
C MET A 1 -19.82 0.07 22.19
N SER A 2 -19.31 1.29 22.27
CA SER A 2 -18.69 1.98 21.13
C SER A 2 -17.36 1.29 20.87
N LEU A 3 -17.28 0.46 19.82
CA LEU A 3 -15.99 0.21 19.21
C LEU A 3 -15.47 1.58 18.77
N GLU A 4 -14.49 2.11 19.50
CA GLU A 4 -13.53 3.06 18.92
C GLU A 4 -13.12 2.45 17.58
N MET A 5 -13.43 3.15 16.49
CA MET A 5 -13.05 2.77 15.14
C MET A 5 -11.52 2.69 15.13
N ASP A 6 -10.97 1.49 15.15
CA ASP A 6 -9.55 1.28 14.90
C ASP A 6 -9.28 1.80 13.47
N PRO A 7 -8.47 2.85 13.31
CA PRO A 7 -8.21 3.41 11.99
C PRO A 7 -7.49 2.37 11.13
N PRO A 8 -7.62 2.46 9.80
CA PRO A 8 -6.96 1.57 8.85
C PRO A 8 -5.48 1.39 9.14
N SER A 9 -4.99 0.14 9.10
CA SER A 9 -3.56 -0.12 9.25
C SER A 9 -3.02 -1.26 8.38
N ILE A 10 -1.89 -1.05 7.70
CA ILE A 10 -1.13 -2.03 6.91
C ILE A 10 -0.62 -3.19 7.76
N TYR A 11 -0.63 -3.01 9.09
CA TYR A 11 -0.17 -3.98 10.08
C TYR A 11 -1.32 -4.74 10.74
N ASN A 12 -2.56 -4.37 10.44
CA ASN A 12 -3.76 -5.04 10.92
C ASN A 12 -4.23 -6.02 9.83
N SER A 13 -4.36 -7.30 10.19
CA SER A 13 -4.93 -8.34 9.32
C SER A 13 -6.44 -8.52 9.54
N GLY A 14 -7.00 -7.82 10.54
CA GLY A 14 -8.43 -7.77 10.84
C GLY A 14 -9.21 -6.86 9.89
N PHE A 15 -10.49 -6.64 10.20
CA PHE A 15 -11.43 -5.90 9.35
C PHE A 15 -10.98 -4.47 9.01
N GLY A 16 -10.41 -3.73 9.97
CA GLY A 16 -9.85 -2.39 9.76
C GLY A 16 -8.41 -2.39 9.23
N GLY A 17 -7.98 -3.44 8.55
CA GLY A 17 -6.62 -3.58 8.04
C GLY A 17 -6.44 -3.16 6.60
N LEU A 18 -5.23 -2.75 6.20
CA LEU A 18 -4.84 -2.50 4.81
C LEU A 18 -3.94 -3.61 4.23
N GLU A 19 -3.54 -4.60 5.03
CA GLU A 19 -2.57 -5.63 4.66
C GLU A 19 -2.85 -6.23 3.26
N ARG A 20 -4.10 -6.62 2.98
CA ARG A 20 -4.46 -7.24 1.70
C ARG A 20 -4.27 -6.28 0.54
N TYR A 21 -4.66 -5.03 0.70
CA TYR A 21 -4.45 -3.99 -0.30
C TYR A 21 -2.96 -3.86 -0.63
N VAL A 22 -2.12 -3.71 0.40
CA VAL A 22 -0.67 -3.60 0.21
C VAL A 22 -0.11 -4.83 -0.50
N VAL A 23 -0.47 -6.05 -0.05
CA VAL A 23 0.00 -7.30 -0.66
C VAL A 23 -0.39 -7.37 -2.14
N ASP A 24 -1.62 -7.02 -2.48
CA ASP A 24 -2.11 -7.08 -3.85
C ASP A 24 -1.37 -6.08 -4.75
N ILE A 25 -1.10 -4.86 -4.28
CA ILE A 25 -0.41 -3.85 -5.09
C ILE A 25 1.11 -4.10 -5.16
N MET A 26 1.73 -4.71 -4.14
CA MET A 26 3.17 -5.00 -4.08
C MET A 26 3.66 -5.92 -5.22
N PHE A 27 2.76 -6.70 -5.84
CA PHE A 27 3.13 -7.52 -7.00
C PHE A 27 3.27 -6.72 -8.31
N SER A 28 2.69 -5.53 -8.37
CA SER A 28 2.61 -4.72 -9.60
C SER A 28 3.31 -3.36 -9.51
N LYS A 29 3.58 -2.89 -8.28
CA LYS A 29 4.13 -1.56 -8.00
C LYS A 29 5.20 -1.64 -6.93
N ASN A 30 6.12 -0.67 -6.92
CA ASN A 30 6.93 -0.42 -5.73
C ASN A 30 6.04 0.25 -4.69
N VAL A 31 6.02 -0.33 -3.49
CA VAL A 31 5.24 0.18 -2.36
C VAL A 31 6.20 0.55 -1.26
N GLU A 32 6.15 1.81 -0.87
CA GLU A 32 7.00 2.40 0.15
C GLU A 32 6.12 2.90 1.28
N ILE A 33 6.60 2.78 2.51
CA ILE A 33 5.86 3.24 3.69
C ILE A 33 6.69 4.35 4.33
N ILE A 34 6.04 5.49 4.57
CA ILE A 34 6.65 6.60 5.31
C ILE A 34 5.94 6.76 6.65
N PHE A 35 6.70 7.16 7.66
CA PHE A 35 6.17 7.47 8.98
C PHE A 35 6.07 8.97 9.21
N ARG A 36 6.76 9.77 8.39
CA ARG A 36 6.74 11.23 8.45
C ARG A 36 6.71 11.80 7.04
N PHE A 37 5.90 12.84 6.81
CA PHE A 37 5.90 13.55 5.53
C PHE A 37 7.25 14.20 5.20
N SER A 38 8.13 14.39 6.19
CA SER A 38 9.50 14.81 5.91
C SER A 38 10.25 13.80 5.04
N GLU A 39 9.87 12.52 4.99
CA GLU A 39 10.52 11.49 4.17
C GLU A 39 10.17 11.59 2.67
N LEU A 40 9.17 12.41 2.29
CA LEU A 40 8.78 12.61 0.90
C LEU A 40 9.93 13.12 0.02
N HIS A 41 10.93 13.81 0.59
CA HIS A 41 12.12 14.28 -0.13
C HIS A 41 12.95 13.16 -0.78
N ARG A 42 12.79 11.91 -0.33
CA ARG A 42 13.51 10.75 -0.88
C ARG A 42 12.90 10.26 -2.20
N PHE A 43 11.68 10.68 -2.52
CA PHE A 43 10.90 10.15 -3.63
C PHE A 43 10.68 11.24 -4.68
N LYS A 44 10.82 10.86 -5.96
CA LYS A 44 10.53 11.77 -7.06
C LYS A 44 9.01 11.90 -7.24
N PRO A 45 8.45 13.12 -7.14
CA PRO A 45 7.01 13.32 -7.22
C PRO A 45 6.35 12.78 -8.50
N GLU A 46 7.06 12.82 -9.62
CA GLU A 46 6.53 12.37 -10.92
C GLU A 46 6.43 10.84 -11.04
N GLU A 47 7.17 10.09 -10.21
CA GLU A 47 7.24 8.61 -10.25
C GLU A 47 6.32 7.96 -9.18
N PHE A 48 5.92 8.71 -8.15
CA PHE A 48 5.16 8.18 -7.02
C PHE A 48 3.82 8.90 -6.81
N SER A 49 2.89 8.18 -6.18
CA SER A 49 1.66 8.72 -5.58
C SER A 49 1.68 8.48 -4.07
N LEU A 50 1.35 9.49 -3.29
CA LEU A 50 1.15 9.39 -1.85
C LEU A 50 -0.29 8.97 -1.57
N LEU A 51 -0.48 7.88 -0.85
CA LEU A 51 -1.75 7.39 -0.35
C LEU A 51 -1.79 7.60 1.17
N VAL A 52 -2.60 8.57 1.61
CA VAL A 52 -2.89 8.84 3.02
C VAL A 52 -4.18 8.12 3.36
N VAL A 53 -4.15 7.16 4.29
CA VAL A 53 -5.33 6.35 4.62
C VAL A 53 -5.61 6.45 6.12
N GLY A 54 -6.76 7.03 6.46
CA GLY A 54 -7.30 7.13 7.82
C GLY A 54 -6.22 7.36 8.90
N PRO A 55 -5.46 8.47 8.83
CA PRO A 55 -4.35 8.70 9.73
C PRO A 55 -4.83 8.69 11.18
N ASP A 56 -4.03 8.16 12.09
CA ASP A 56 -4.42 8.05 13.51
C ASP A 56 -4.21 9.34 14.32
N GLU A 57 -3.53 10.31 13.73
CA GLU A 57 -3.21 11.61 14.30
C GLU A 57 -3.43 12.72 13.28
N GLU A 58 -3.67 13.94 13.78
CA GLU A 58 -3.87 15.10 12.95
C GLU A 58 -2.61 15.43 12.12
N ILE A 59 -2.81 15.69 10.82
CA ILE A 59 -1.71 16.03 9.91
C ILE A 59 -1.28 17.48 10.15
N HIS A 60 -0.18 17.68 10.86
CA HIS A 60 0.41 19.01 11.09
C HIS A 60 1.38 19.46 9.98
N ASP A 61 1.96 18.51 9.26
CA ASP A 61 3.02 18.72 8.26
C ASP A 61 2.47 19.02 6.84
N VAL A 62 1.32 19.70 6.76
CA VAL A 62 0.55 19.93 5.52
C VAL A 62 1.41 20.49 4.39
N GLU A 63 2.25 21.50 4.66
CA GLU A 63 3.05 22.17 3.63
C GLU A 63 4.06 21.24 2.94
N LYS A 64 4.50 20.15 3.60
CA LYS A 64 5.38 19.16 2.95
C LYS A 64 4.64 18.36 1.87
N ILE A 65 3.37 18.04 2.12
CA ILE A 65 2.50 17.39 1.14
C ILE A 65 2.26 18.34 -0.02
N ILE A 66 1.89 19.58 0.29
CA ILE A 66 1.59 20.62 -0.70
C ILE A 66 2.81 20.90 -1.59
N ASP A 67 4.00 21.10 -1.01
CA ASP A 67 5.24 21.30 -1.76
C ASP A 67 5.56 20.10 -2.67
N TRP A 68 5.47 18.87 -2.14
CA TRP A 68 5.74 17.65 -2.92
C TRP A 68 4.75 17.48 -4.08
N VAL A 69 3.45 17.71 -3.85
CA VAL A 69 2.43 17.68 -4.90
C VAL A 69 2.66 18.78 -5.93
N SER A 70 3.02 20.00 -5.50
CA SER A 70 3.28 21.12 -6.42
C SER A 70 4.36 20.80 -7.46
N LYS A 71 5.30 19.92 -7.09
CA LYS A 71 6.39 19.43 -7.93
C LYS A 71 5.98 18.30 -8.87
N GLY A 72 4.73 17.86 -8.89
CA GLY A 72 4.25 16.83 -9.83
C GLY A 72 3.70 15.58 -9.14
N GLY A 73 3.71 15.53 -7.81
CA GLY A 73 3.17 14.43 -7.02
C GLY A 73 1.66 14.28 -7.13
N ILE A 74 1.17 13.08 -6.85
CA ILE A 74 -0.26 12.81 -6.67
C ILE A 74 -0.47 12.44 -5.21
N ALA A 75 -1.33 13.16 -4.49
CA ALA A 75 -1.76 12.77 -3.15
C ALA A 75 -3.21 12.27 -3.20
N ILE A 76 -3.46 11.07 -2.71
CA ILE A 76 -4.78 10.45 -2.55
C ILE A 76 -5.03 10.37 -1.06
N VAL A 77 -6.02 11.10 -0.57
CA VAL A 77 -6.37 11.21 0.84
C VAL A 77 -7.69 10.51 1.04
N LEU A 78 -7.65 9.38 1.72
CA LEU A 78 -8.81 8.57 2.07
C LEU A 78 -9.06 8.75 3.56
N ASP A 79 -10.07 9.53 3.93
CA ASP A 79 -10.30 9.83 5.35
C ASP A 79 -11.76 10.19 5.62
N GLU A 80 -12.34 9.52 6.60
CA GLU A 80 -13.63 9.79 7.24
C GLU A 80 -13.49 10.42 8.63
N LEU A 81 -12.28 10.46 9.22
CA LEU A 81 -11.98 10.99 10.57
C LEU A 81 -11.33 12.38 10.52
N ASN A 82 -11.48 13.23 11.54
CA ASN A 82 -11.09 14.66 11.43
C ASN A 82 -9.57 14.92 11.39
N TYR A 83 -8.75 13.89 11.15
CA TYR A 83 -7.30 13.95 11.21
C TYR A 83 -6.67 14.60 9.97
N THR A 84 -7.33 14.57 8.80
CA THR A 84 -6.92 15.35 7.61
C THR A 84 -7.49 16.76 7.56
N LYS A 85 -8.21 17.22 8.60
CA LYS A 85 -8.87 18.53 8.62
C LYS A 85 -7.93 19.70 8.27
N PRO A 86 -6.66 19.78 8.77
CA PRO A 86 -5.77 20.86 8.38
C PRO A 86 -5.43 20.87 6.88
N LEU A 87 -5.21 19.68 6.30
CA LEU A 87 -4.97 19.54 4.86
C LEU A 87 -6.21 19.93 4.05
N MET A 88 -7.40 19.47 4.44
CA MET A 88 -8.65 19.86 3.78
C MET A 88 -8.88 21.38 3.84
N THR A 89 -8.72 21.97 5.03
CA THR A 89 -8.88 23.42 5.24
C THR A 89 -7.90 24.20 4.36
N ARG A 90 -6.64 23.74 4.28
CA ARG A 90 -5.61 24.34 3.42
C ARG A 90 -5.95 24.31 1.93
N LEU A 91 -6.84 23.40 1.52
CA LEU A 91 -7.34 23.22 0.16
C LEU A 91 -8.69 23.90 -0.09
N GLY A 92 -9.23 24.64 0.89
CA GLY A 92 -10.58 25.23 0.78
C GLY A 92 -11.69 24.18 0.81
N LEU A 93 -11.42 23.04 1.46
CA LEU A 93 -12.37 21.96 1.67
C LEU A 93 -12.80 21.89 3.12
N SER A 94 -14.04 21.48 3.31
CA SER A 94 -14.60 21.12 4.60
C SER A 94 -15.35 19.80 4.49
N ARG A 95 -15.81 19.28 5.63
CA ARG A 95 -16.59 18.05 5.70
C ARG A 95 -18.04 18.40 5.96
N GLY A 96 -18.91 17.78 5.19
CA GLY A 96 -20.35 17.82 5.40
C GLY A 96 -20.80 16.68 6.30
N ASN A 97 -21.94 16.09 5.95
CA ASN A 97 -22.55 15.03 6.74
C ASN A 97 -21.76 13.70 6.63
N MET A 98 -21.78 12.93 7.71
CA MET A 98 -21.27 11.55 7.74
C MET A 98 -22.42 10.56 7.51
N PHE A 99 -22.16 9.56 6.68
CA PHE A 99 -23.10 8.51 6.29
C PHE A 99 -22.54 7.15 6.68
N ASN A 100 -23.38 6.34 7.33
CA ASN A 100 -23.05 4.97 7.73
C ASN A 100 -23.96 4.01 6.95
N VAL A 101 -23.63 3.76 5.69
CA VAL A 101 -24.39 2.92 4.77
C VAL A 101 -23.46 2.22 3.78
N ILE A 102 -23.69 0.92 3.57
CA ILE A 102 -23.00 0.17 2.52
C ILE A 102 -23.79 0.37 1.22
N ASP A 103 -23.23 1.15 0.30
CA ASP A 103 -23.86 1.40 -1.00
C ASP A 103 -22.81 1.73 -2.07
N VAL A 104 -23.26 2.08 -3.27
CA VAL A 104 -22.44 2.32 -4.44
C VAL A 104 -22.45 3.80 -4.80
N ALA A 105 -21.26 4.36 -4.99
CA ALA A 105 -21.08 5.70 -5.52
C ALA A 105 -20.64 5.67 -6.98
N ASP A 106 -21.11 6.65 -7.76
CA ASP A 106 -20.74 6.82 -9.16
C ASP A 106 -19.53 7.75 -9.27
N CYS A 107 -18.49 7.30 -9.95
CA CYS A 107 -17.22 8.00 -10.11
C CYS A 107 -16.89 8.28 -11.57
N HIS A 108 -16.42 9.51 -11.83
CA HIS A 108 -16.01 10.03 -13.12
C HIS A 108 -14.61 10.64 -12.98
N PHE A 109 -13.61 10.02 -13.60
CA PHE A 109 -12.23 10.49 -13.52
C PHE A 109 -11.55 10.39 -14.89
N ASP A 110 -11.04 11.51 -15.40
CA ASP A 110 -10.34 11.62 -16.69
C ASP A 110 -11.08 10.89 -17.85
N GLY A 111 -12.41 11.09 -17.92
CA GLY A 111 -13.27 10.50 -18.96
C GLY A 111 -13.66 9.04 -18.73
N MET A 112 -13.13 8.39 -17.70
CA MET A 112 -13.52 7.04 -17.31
C MET A 112 -14.67 7.10 -16.30
N GLN A 113 -15.63 6.19 -16.46
CA GLN A 113 -16.72 5.96 -15.53
C GLN A 113 -16.49 4.66 -14.78
N THR A 114 -16.58 4.72 -13.45
CA THR A 114 -16.57 3.53 -12.59
C THR A 114 -17.55 3.72 -11.46
N LYS A 115 -17.86 2.62 -10.77
CA LYS A 115 -18.58 2.64 -9.51
C LYS A 115 -17.61 2.24 -8.40
N ILE A 116 -17.85 2.66 -7.17
CA ILE A 116 -17.10 2.20 -5.99
C ILE A 116 -18.07 1.82 -4.88
N LEU A 117 -17.71 0.83 -4.06
CA LEU A 117 -18.46 0.49 -2.86
C LEU A 117 -17.98 1.37 -1.71
N VAL A 118 -18.90 2.09 -1.08
CA VAL A 118 -18.69 2.91 0.11
C VAL A 118 -19.34 2.28 1.33
N ASN A 119 -18.87 2.62 2.53
CA ASN A 119 -19.41 2.06 3.79
C ASN A 119 -19.62 3.14 4.87
N VAL A 120 -18.52 3.76 5.32
CA VAL A 120 -18.56 4.88 6.25
C VAL A 120 -17.87 6.03 5.56
N PHE A 121 -18.65 7.02 5.13
CA PHE A 121 -18.12 8.09 4.31
C PHE A 121 -18.65 9.46 4.74
N THR A 122 -17.91 10.48 4.37
CA THR A 122 -18.23 11.88 4.63
C THR A 122 -18.40 12.63 3.32
N GLU A 123 -19.34 13.56 3.32
CA GLU A 123 -19.45 14.55 2.25
C GLU A 123 -18.21 15.46 2.23
N VAL A 124 -17.66 15.70 1.04
CA VAL A 124 -16.56 16.64 0.81
C VAL A 124 -17.13 17.93 0.26
N VAL A 125 -17.20 18.94 1.12
CA VAL A 125 -17.76 20.26 0.80
C VAL A 125 -16.64 21.20 0.38
N SER A 126 -16.92 22.11 -0.55
CA SER A 126 -15.97 23.10 -1.03
C SER A 126 -16.60 24.49 -1.02
N ASP A 127 -15.86 25.46 -0.47
CA ASP A 127 -16.25 26.87 -0.47
C ASP A 127 -15.59 27.58 -1.66
N ASN A 128 -16.14 27.40 -2.86
CA ASN A 128 -15.69 28.06 -4.12
C ASN A 128 -14.20 27.91 -4.45
N VAL A 129 -13.77 26.68 -4.75
CA VAL A 129 -12.41 26.38 -5.20
C VAL A 129 -12.36 26.27 -6.73
N ASP A 130 -11.76 27.25 -7.42
CA ASP A 130 -11.76 27.41 -8.89
C ASP A 130 -11.15 26.23 -9.69
N ASN A 131 -10.33 25.41 -9.04
CA ASN A 131 -9.61 24.28 -9.62
C ASN A 131 -10.11 22.92 -9.08
N LEU A 132 -11.28 22.89 -8.48
CA LEU A 132 -11.91 21.69 -7.95
C LEU A 132 -12.77 21.00 -9.01
N GLN A 133 -12.56 19.70 -9.14
CA GLN A 133 -13.40 18.81 -9.92
C GLN A 133 -13.99 17.76 -8.98
N GLN A 134 -15.31 17.66 -8.91
CA GLN A 134 -15.94 16.55 -8.24
C GLN A 134 -15.77 15.28 -9.08
N ILE A 135 -15.28 14.20 -8.45
CA ILE A 135 -14.97 12.95 -9.15
C ILE A 135 -15.85 11.79 -8.71
N CYS A 136 -16.48 11.82 -7.53
CA CYS A 136 -17.46 10.80 -7.13
C CYS A 136 -18.68 11.43 -6.45
N ARG A 137 -19.85 10.81 -6.66
CA ARG A 137 -21.13 11.20 -6.06
C ARG A 137 -21.88 10.00 -5.49
N TYR A 138 -22.58 10.22 -4.38
CA TYR A 138 -23.61 9.32 -3.86
C TYR A 138 -24.91 10.11 -3.74
N ASN A 139 -25.93 9.81 -4.55
CA ASN A 139 -27.21 10.55 -4.54
C ASN A 139 -27.03 12.08 -4.55
N ASP A 140 -26.26 12.59 -5.51
CA ASP A 140 -25.84 14.00 -5.65
C ASP A 140 -24.87 14.55 -4.59
N ILE A 141 -24.55 13.78 -3.55
CA ILE A 141 -23.62 14.18 -2.49
C ILE A 141 -22.17 13.99 -2.97
N PRO A 142 -21.32 15.03 -2.95
CA PRO A 142 -19.90 14.91 -3.25
C PRO A 142 -19.19 14.09 -2.18
N ILE A 143 -18.60 12.96 -2.57
CA ILE A 143 -17.80 12.13 -1.65
C ILE A 143 -16.32 12.09 -2.05
N ALA A 144 -16.00 12.52 -3.27
CA ALA A 144 -14.63 12.65 -3.70
C ALA A 144 -14.45 13.83 -4.66
N VAL A 145 -13.34 14.54 -4.47
CA VAL A 145 -12.95 15.69 -5.27
C VAL A 145 -11.48 15.59 -5.65
N ARG A 146 -11.13 16.20 -6.78
CA ARG A 146 -9.78 16.37 -7.29
C ARG A 146 -9.47 17.85 -7.38
N ILE A 147 -8.30 18.24 -6.90
CA ILE A 147 -7.76 19.60 -6.98
C ILE A 147 -6.41 19.53 -7.67
N ARG A 148 -6.23 20.33 -8.73
CA ARG A 148 -4.91 20.49 -9.37
C ARG A 148 -4.05 21.43 -8.55
N TYR A 149 -2.83 21.05 -8.23
CA TYR A 149 -1.93 21.89 -7.42
C TYR A 149 -0.53 21.89 -8.02
N GLY A 150 -0.08 23.06 -8.52
CA GLY A 150 1.16 23.15 -9.28
C GLY A 150 1.15 22.20 -10.49
N ARG A 151 2.15 21.31 -10.57
CA ARG A 151 2.24 20.27 -11.61
C ARG A 151 1.55 18.95 -11.23
N GLY A 152 1.08 18.83 -9.98
CA GLY A 152 0.47 17.61 -9.44
C GLY A 152 -1.01 17.75 -9.18
N MET A 153 -1.55 16.82 -8.40
CA MET A 153 -2.95 16.86 -7.95
C MET A 153 -3.14 16.23 -6.58
N ILE A 154 -4.20 16.67 -5.91
CA ILE A 154 -4.69 16.07 -4.66
C ILE A 154 -6.09 15.56 -4.92
N VAL A 155 -6.33 14.31 -4.56
CA VAL A 155 -7.64 13.67 -4.57
C VAL A 155 -8.02 13.43 -3.12
N VAL A 156 -9.16 13.96 -2.70
CA VAL A 156 -9.72 13.71 -1.38
C VAL A 156 -10.96 12.85 -1.56
N VAL A 157 -11.02 11.74 -0.84
CA VAL A 157 -12.15 10.83 -0.78
C VAL A 157 -12.57 10.70 0.67
N GLY A 158 -13.84 10.99 0.96
CA GLY A 158 -14.38 10.99 2.32
C GLY A 158 -14.57 9.60 2.93
N ASP A 159 -13.96 8.55 2.39
CA ASP A 159 -14.12 7.15 2.78
C ASP A 159 -12.77 6.41 2.76
N SER A 160 -12.24 6.01 3.92
CA SER A 160 -11.04 5.16 3.99
C SER A 160 -11.31 3.67 3.73
N SER A 161 -12.57 3.24 3.77
CA SER A 161 -12.96 1.83 3.60
C SER A 161 -12.70 1.29 2.20
N LEU A 162 -12.39 2.16 1.23
CA LEU A 162 -12.04 1.76 -0.14
C LEU A 162 -10.90 0.74 -0.22
N VAL A 163 -9.99 0.77 0.76
CA VAL A 163 -8.79 -0.07 0.79
C VAL A 163 -8.72 -1.00 2.02
N ILE A 164 -9.76 -1.03 2.86
CA ILE A 164 -9.77 -1.87 4.05
C ILE A 164 -10.16 -3.32 3.77
N ASN A 165 -9.66 -4.23 4.59
CA ASN A 165 -9.91 -5.66 4.54
C ASN A 165 -11.40 -6.00 4.71
N ASP A 166 -12.20 -5.21 5.43
CA ASP A 166 -13.63 -5.47 5.60
C ASP A 166 -14.37 -5.50 4.26
N VAL A 167 -14.06 -4.57 3.35
CA VAL A 167 -14.63 -4.55 2.00
C VAL A 167 -14.19 -5.78 1.21
N TYR A 168 -12.91 -6.18 1.34
CA TYR A 168 -12.41 -7.42 0.73
C TYR A 168 -13.18 -8.66 1.21
N LEU A 169 -13.32 -8.81 2.53
CA LEU A 169 -13.91 -10.00 3.16
C LEU A 169 -15.39 -10.14 2.85
N LYS A 170 -16.11 -9.01 2.76
CA LYS A 170 -17.55 -8.98 2.45
C LYS A 170 -17.82 -9.09 0.96
N SER A 171 -17.00 -8.49 0.11
CA SER A 171 -17.20 -8.52 -1.34
C SER A 171 -15.89 -8.40 -2.13
N PRO A 172 -15.29 -9.54 -2.53
CA PRO A 172 -14.05 -9.55 -3.32
C PRO A 172 -14.16 -8.82 -4.66
N GLN A 173 -15.36 -8.82 -5.28
CA GLN A 173 -15.60 -8.10 -6.54
C GLN A 173 -15.52 -6.59 -6.34
N TRP A 174 -16.20 -6.06 -5.32
CA TRP A 174 -16.15 -4.63 -5.01
C TRP A 174 -14.77 -4.18 -4.58
N TYR A 175 -14.06 -5.01 -3.83
CA TYR A 175 -12.66 -4.72 -3.50
C TYR A 175 -11.77 -4.58 -4.73
N ARG A 176 -11.92 -5.45 -5.75
CA ARG A 176 -11.17 -5.32 -7.01
C ARG A 176 -11.50 -4.02 -7.74
N ILE A 177 -12.78 -3.63 -7.71
CA ILE A 177 -13.25 -2.37 -8.30
C ILE A 177 -12.66 -1.17 -7.56
N ASN A 178 -12.73 -1.15 -6.22
CA ASN A 178 -12.16 -0.08 -5.41
C ASN A 178 -10.63 0.00 -5.57
N SER A 179 -9.93 -1.13 -5.54
CA SER A 179 -8.48 -1.19 -5.78
C SER A 179 -8.12 -0.69 -7.19
N GLY A 180 -8.93 -1.06 -8.20
CA GLY A 180 -8.81 -0.55 -9.56
C GLY A 180 -9.02 0.96 -9.64
N PHE A 181 -9.97 1.51 -8.87
CA PHE A 181 -10.18 2.95 -8.76
C PHE A 181 -8.96 3.66 -8.13
N ILE A 182 -8.40 3.14 -7.04
CA ILE A 182 -7.18 3.73 -6.46
C ILE A 182 -6.01 3.66 -7.46
N ARG A 183 -5.89 2.56 -8.21
CA ARG A 183 -4.89 2.45 -9.28
C ARG A 183 -5.10 3.51 -10.36
N LEU A 184 -6.34 3.76 -10.78
CA LEU A 184 -6.69 4.82 -11.71
C LEU A 184 -6.27 6.20 -11.17
N LEU A 185 -6.59 6.51 -9.91
CA LEU A 185 -6.22 7.77 -9.28
C LEU A 185 -4.70 7.95 -9.18
N SER A 186 -3.95 6.86 -8.96
CA SER A 186 -2.49 6.88 -8.89
C SER A 186 -1.81 7.08 -10.25
N MET A 187 -2.57 7.13 -11.36
CA MET A 187 -2.06 7.23 -12.73
C MET A 187 -0.97 6.20 -13.05
N ASP A 188 -1.16 4.99 -12.53
CA ASP A 188 -0.23 3.87 -12.60
C ASP A 188 1.19 4.11 -12.03
N ARG A 189 1.38 5.11 -11.17
CA ARG A 189 2.64 5.37 -10.45
C ARG A 189 2.89 4.39 -9.30
N ASP A 190 4.10 4.38 -8.78
CA ASP A 190 4.45 3.68 -7.54
C ASP A 190 3.74 4.33 -6.34
N ILE A 191 3.58 3.60 -5.22
CA ILE A 191 2.76 4.05 -4.09
C ILE A 191 3.62 4.29 -2.86
N ILE A 192 3.41 5.44 -2.22
CA ILE A 192 3.90 5.76 -0.89
C ILE A 192 2.69 5.72 0.05
N ILE A 193 2.70 4.87 1.07
CA ILE A 193 1.60 4.77 2.04
C ILE A 193 1.96 5.54 3.32
N TYR A 194 0.99 6.29 3.83
CA TYR A 194 1.03 6.93 5.14
C TYR A 194 -0.27 6.65 5.91
N GLU A 195 -0.14 6.17 7.15
CA GLU A 195 -1.26 5.81 8.04
C GLU A 195 -1.21 6.54 9.39
N GLY A 196 -0.36 7.56 9.50
CA GLY A 196 0.02 8.14 10.79
C GLY A 196 1.21 7.42 11.40
N SER A 197 1.87 8.06 12.38
CA SER A 197 3.22 7.72 12.89
C SER A 197 3.32 6.35 13.61
N ARG A 198 2.36 5.44 13.44
CA ARG A 198 2.34 4.12 14.06
C ARG A 198 3.50 3.25 13.58
N ARG A 199 4.40 2.91 14.50
CA ARG A 199 5.46 1.93 14.29
C ARG A 199 4.96 0.56 14.71
N TYR A 200 4.41 -0.21 13.79
CA TYR A 200 4.10 -1.61 14.07
C TYR A 200 5.19 -2.53 13.52
N SER A 201 5.64 -3.48 14.34
CA SER A 201 6.67 -4.46 14.01
C SER A 201 6.05 -5.80 13.60
N ARG A 202 5.26 -5.87 12.50
CA ARG A 202 4.59 -7.14 12.14
C ARG A 202 4.51 -7.54 10.65
N ILE A 203 4.99 -6.72 9.72
CA ILE A 203 4.97 -7.06 8.27
C ILE A 203 5.84 -8.28 7.96
N THR A 204 6.93 -8.50 8.70
CA THR A 204 7.84 -9.62 8.47
C THR A 204 7.15 -10.97 8.60
N SER A 205 6.41 -11.18 9.67
CA SER A 205 5.87 -12.50 10.00
C SER A 205 4.71 -12.90 9.09
N ALA A 206 3.86 -11.95 8.71
CA ALA A 206 2.71 -12.21 7.82
C ALA A 206 3.16 -12.46 6.37
N ILE A 207 4.08 -11.65 5.84
CA ILE A 207 4.67 -11.89 4.51
C ILE A 207 5.43 -13.22 4.48
N ILE A 208 6.22 -13.51 5.52
CA ILE A 208 6.91 -14.81 5.64
C ILE A 208 5.89 -15.95 5.71
N ALA A 209 4.81 -15.82 6.48
CA ALA A 209 3.77 -16.84 6.59
C ALA A 209 3.01 -17.05 5.26
N LEU A 210 2.74 -15.99 4.50
CA LEU A 210 2.09 -16.06 3.20
C LEU A 210 2.99 -16.72 2.15
N VAL A 211 4.29 -16.37 2.14
CA VAL A 211 5.29 -17.01 1.28
C VAL A 211 5.42 -18.48 1.63
N ILE A 212 5.51 -18.83 2.92
CA ILE A 212 5.56 -20.22 3.39
C ILE A 212 4.28 -20.98 2.99
N SER A 213 3.10 -20.37 3.14
CA SER A 213 1.82 -21.01 2.78
C SER A 213 1.72 -21.25 1.28
N ASN A 214 2.13 -20.31 0.44
CA ASN A 214 2.08 -20.46 -1.01
C ASN A 214 3.10 -21.49 -1.51
N ILE A 215 4.27 -21.57 -0.88
CA ILE A 215 5.24 -22.65 -1.12
C ILE A 215 4.63 -24.00 -0.73
N ASN A 216 4.07 -24.11 0.49
CA ASN A 216 3.45 -25.37 0.95
C ASN A 216 2.31 -25.84 0.04
N ASN A 217 1.50 -24.91 -0.49
CA ASN A 217 0.38 -25.24 -1.36
C ASN A 217 0.81 -25.58 -2.80
N GLY A 218 1.95 -25.06 -3.29
CA GLY A 218 2.49 -25.38 -4.62
C GLY A 218 3.35 -26.65 -4.66
N ILE A 219 3.85 -27.13 -3.52
CA ILE A 219 4.67 -28.35 -3.43
C ILE A 219 3.96 -29.59 -4.02
N PRO A 220 2.67 -29.86 -3.73
CA PRO A 220 1.96 -31.00 -4.33
C PRO A 220 1.89 -30.96 -5.86
N ASP A 221 1.73 -29.78 -6.44
CA ASP A 221 1.65 -29.59 -7.89
C ASP A 221 3.02 -29.81 -8.56
N ILE A 222 4.10 -29.37 -7.92
CA ILE A 222 5.48 -29.62 -8.35
C ILE A 222 5.82 -31.10 -8.27
N ILE A 223 5.35 -31.81 -7.23
CA ILE A 223 5.55 -33.26 -7.07
C ILE A 223 4.86 -34.05 -8.18
N ASN A 224 3.70 -33.60 -8.66
CA ASN A 224 2.92 -34.28 -9.69
C ASN A 224 3.46 -34.09 -11.12
N ILE A 225 4.22 -33.02 -11.39
CA ILE A 225 4.78 -32.74 -12.72
C ILE A 225 6.02 -33.62 -13.03
N VAL A 226 6.68 -34.20 -12.02
CA VAL A 226 7.90 -34.99 -12.20
C VAL A 226 7.59 -36.49 -12.15
N ILE A 227 7.03 -37.01 -13.25
CA ILE A 227 6.83 -38.44 -13.48
C ILE A 227 8.09 -39.01 -14.14
N GLY A 228 8.88 -39.81 -13.41
CA GLY A 228 9.90 -40.67 -14.02
C GLY A 228 11.07 -41.10 -13.15
N ASP A 229 11.44 -40.30 -12.13
CA ASP A 229 12.71 -40.51 -11.43
C ASP A 229 12.57 -41.10 -10.03
N SER A 230 13.67 -41.69 -9.53
CA SER A 230 13.76 -42.29 -8.20
C SER A 230 13.32 -41.31 -7.10
N LEU A 231 12.71 -41.83 -6.02
CA LEU A 231 12.18 -41.03 -4.90
C LEU A 231 13.22 -40.05 -4.32
N MET A 232 14.51 -40.38 -4.43
CA MET A 232 15.60 -39.55 -3.92
C MET A 232 15.90 -38.34 -4.82
N ASN A 233 15.88 -38.52 -6.15
CA ASN A 233 16.02 -37.40 -7.10
C ASN A 233 14.84 -36.43 -6.98
N ARG A 234 13.65 -36.93 -6.63
CA ARG A 234 12.46 -36.09 -6.37
C ARG A 234 12.66 -35.20 -5.16
N LEU A 235 13.12 -35.76 -4.03
CA LEU A 235 13.38 -34.99 -2.83
C LEU A 235 14.46 -33.93 -3.07
N ILE A 236 15.55 -34.29 -3.77
CA ILE A 236 16.62 -33.35 -4.12
C ILE A 236 16.07 -32.21 -4.98
N SER A 237 15.27 -32.51 -6.01
CA SER A 237 14.69 -31.49 -6.90
C SER A 237 13.75 -30.53 -6.17
N VAL A 238 12.89 -31.04 -5.29
CA VAL A 238 11.98 -30.21 -4.48
C VAL A 238 12.77 -29.33 -3.50
N ILE A 239 13.82 -29.85 -2.86
CA ILE A 239 14.69 -29.06 -1.97
C ILE A 239 15.40 -27.96 -2.74
N ILE A 240 15.96 -28.26 -3.92
CA ILE A 240 16.60 -27.26 -4.80
C ILE A 240 15.60 -26.19 -5.19
N LEU A 241 14.39 -26.57 -5.61
CA LEU A 241 13.37 -25.62 -6.05
C LEU A 241 12.89 -24.72 -4.90
N MET A 242 12.70 -25.28 -3.70
CA MET A 242 12.43 -24.49 -2.49
C MET A 242 13.57 -23.53 -2.19
N PHE A 243 14.82 -23.99 -2.24
CA PHE A 243 16.00 -23.17 -1.94
C PHE A 243 16.18 -22.04 -2.96
N VAL A 244 15.99 -22.32 -4.25
CA VAL A 244 16.01 -21.33 -5.33
C VAL A 244 14.86 -20.32 -5.17
N SER A 245 13.67 -20.78 -4.80
CA SER A 245 12.51 -19.90 -4.54
C SER A 245 12.78 -18.96 -3.35
N VAL A 246 13.34 -19.48 -2.26
CA VAL A 246 13.75 -18.68 -1.10
C VAL A 246 14.85 -17.68 -1.47
N LEU A 247 15.89 -18.13 -2.19
CA LEU A 247 16.97 -17.24 -2.65
C LEU A 247 16.46 -16.15 -3.59
N TYR A 248 15.57 -16.49 -4.53
CA TYR A 248 14.95 -15.52 -5.43
C TYR A 248 14.09 -14.52 -4.66
N THR A 249 13.34 -14.98 -3.66
CA THR A 249 12.54 -14.12 -2.77
C THR A 249 13.45 -13.17 -1.99
N VAL A 250 14.52 -13.68 -1.37
CA VAL A 250 15.51 -12.87 -0.64
C VAL A 250 16.24 -11.89 -1.58
N TYR A 251 16.55 -12.29 -2.80
CA TYR A 251 17.17 -11.42 -3.80
C TYR A 251 16.24 -10.27 -4.23
N ARG A 252 14.97 -10.59 -4.53
CA ARG A 252 13.99 -9.63 -5.04
C ARG A 252 13.46 -8.70 -3.96
N PHE A 253 13.15 -9.23 -2.78
CA PHE A 253 12.51 -8.49 -1.69
C PHE A 253 13.51 -8.07 -0.58
N GLY A 254 14.75 -8.59 -0.59
CA GLY A 254 15.74 -8.36 0.47
C GLY A 254 15.56 -9.29 1.68
N ILE A 255 16.58 -9.37 2.55
CA ILE A 255 16.39 -9.94 3.89
C ILE A 255 15.60 -8.90 4.71
N PRO A 256 14.47 -9.27 5.31
CA PRO A 256 13.75 -8.36 6.18
C PRO A 256 14.65 -7.96 7.36
N LYS A 257 14.88 -6.66 7.54
CA LYS A 257 15.60 -6.18 8.73
C LYS A 257 14.74 -6.43 9.96
N TYR A 258 15.13 -7.37 10.82
CA TYR A 258 14.74 -7.35 12.22
C TYR A 258 15.40 -6.12 12.83
N ARG A 259 14.68 -5.00 12.89
CA ARG A 259 15.06 -3.88 13.75
C ARG A 259 14.72 -4.32 15.17
N ILE A 260 15.65 -5.00 15.83
CA ILE A 260 15.65 -5.12 17.28
C ILE A 260 15.74 -3.68 17.78
N ASP A 261 14.81 -3.31 18.66
CA ASP A 261 14.68 -1.97 19.21
C ASP A 261 16.02 -1.49 19.78
N GLU A 262 16.61 -0.47 19.14
CA GLU A 262 17.89 0.15 19.53
C GLU A 262 17.75 1.05 20.77
N SER A 263 16.61 1.00 21.48
CA SER A 263 16.50 1.56 22.83
C SER A 263 17.39 0.85 23.85
N ILE A 264 18.02 -0.29 23.49
CA ILE A 264 19.12 -0.90 24.24
C ILE A 264 20.44 -0.68 23.48
N THR A 265 21.14 0.38 23.87
CA THR A 265 22.55 0.74 23.58
C THR A 265 23.37 -0.35 22.88
N PHE A 266 23.76 -0.12 21.62
CA PHE A 266 25.11 -0.47 21.16
C PHE A 266 25.61 0.45 20.04
N LYS A 267 26.80 1.03 20.28
CA LYS A 267 27.66 1.67 19.28
C LYS A 267 28.04 0.62 18.21
N TYR A 268 28.09 1.07 16.95
CA TYR A 268 28.54 0.35 15.75
C TYR A 268 27.65 -0.83 15.31
N VAL A 269 26.56 -0.51 14.60
CA VAL A 269 26.02 -1.43 13.58
C VAL A 269 26.40 -0.84 12.23
N GLU A 270 27.33 -1.48 11.53
CA GLU A 270 27.67 -1.15 10.15
C GLU A 270 26.40 -1.18 9.29
N ARG A 271 26.15 -0.07 8.59
CA ARG A 271 25.12 0.03 7.56
C ARG A 271 25.43 -1.01 6.49
N ILE A 272 24.72 -2.13 6.49
CA ILE A 272 24.76 -3.05 5.36
C ILE A 272 24.14 -2.33 4.16
N ASP A 273 24.96 -1.99 3.17
CA ASP A 273 24.55 -1.46 1.88
C ASP A 273 23.78 -2.55 1.12
N HIS A 274 22.50 -2.28 0.83
CA HIS A 274 21.63 -3.22 0.13
C HIS A 274 22.14 -3.53 -1.30
N GLN A 275 22.86 -2.60 -1.93
CA GLN A 275 23.50 -2.87 -3.22
C GLN A 275 24.68 -3.82 -3.07
N GLU A 276 25.52 -3.64 -2.05
CA GLU A 276 26.65 -4.53 -1.77
C GLU A 276 26.17 -5.95 -1.42
N PHE A 277 25.12 -6.07 -0.62
CA PHE A 277 24.53 -7.36 -0.28
C PHE A 277 23.93 -8.07 -1.50
N ARG A 278 23.15 -7.36 -2.33
CA ARG A 278 22.60 -7.91 -3.59
C ARG A 278 23.71 -8.41 -4.53
N GLU A 279 24.81 -7.66 -4.62
CA GLU A 279 25.93 -8.04 -5.48
C GLU A 279 26.70 -9.25 -4.95
N LYS A 280 26.80 -9.41 -3.62
CA LYS A 280 27.36 -10.63 -3.00
C LYS A 280 26.48 -11.86 -3.27
N VAL A 281 25.15 -11.73 -3.15
CA VAL A 281 24.21 -12.81 -3.48
C VAL A 281 24.30 -13.17 -4.97
N ARG A 282 24.32 -12.18 -5.86
CA ARG A 282 24.47 -12.39 -7.31
C ARG A 282 25.76 -13.16 -7.64
N LYS A 283 26.90 -12.74 -7.06
CA LYS A 283 28.20 -13.43 -7.25
C LYS A 283 28.17 -14.87 -6.73
N GLY A 284 27.54 -15.11 -5.57
CA GLY A 284 27.35 -16.45 -5.02
C GLY A 284 26.54 -17.36 -5.95
N MET A 285 25.40 -16.86 -6.45
CA MET A 285 24.56 -17.62 -7.40
C MET A 285 25.30 -17.95 -8.69
N LEU A 286 26.02 -16.98 -9.28
CA LEU A 286 26.80 -17.21 -10.49
C LEU A 286 27.94 -18.22 -10.28
N SER A 287 28.58 -18.21 -9.11
CA SER A 287 29.61 -19.19 -8.77
C SER A 287 29.04 -20.60 -8.63
N TRP A 288 27.83 -20.73 -8.06
CA TRP A 288 27.16 -22.01 -7.89
C TRP A 288 26.70 -22.61 -9.22
N ILE A 289 26.12 -21.80 -10.12
CA ILE A 289 25.75 -22.24 -11.48
C ILE A 289 26.96 -22.83 -12.21
N LYS A 290 28.11 -22.14 -12.17
CA LYS A 290 29.37 -22.63 -12.76
C LYS A 290 29.90 -23.93 -12.14
N SER A 291 29.50 -24.25 -10.91
CA SER A 291 29.92 -25.49 -10.24
C SER A 291 29.07 -26.70 -10.63
N ILE A 292 27.86 -26.47 -11.16
CA ILE A 292 26.96 -27.52 -11.64
C ILE A 292 27.25 -27.88 -13.11
N GLU A 293 27.83 -26.95 -13.88
CA GLU A 293 28.23 -27.17 -15.27
C GLU A 293 29.53 -27.98 -15.45
N LYS A 294 30.17 -28.40 -14.35
CA LYS A 294 31.37 -29.25 -14.33
C LYS A 294 31.04 -30.65 -13.86
#